data_AF-A0A7C5RT56-F1
#
_entry.id   AF-A0A7C5RT56-F1
#
_cell.length_a   1.000
_cell.length_b   1.000
_cell.length_c   1.000
_cell.angle_alpha   90.00
_cell.angle_beta   90.00
_cell.angle_gamma   90.00
#
_symmetry.space_group_name_H-M   'P 1'
#
loop_
_entity.id
_entity.type
_entity.pdbx_description
1 polymer ?
#
loop_
_entity_poly.entity_id
_entity_poly.type
_entity_poly.pdbx_seq_one_letter_code
_entity_poly.pdbx_strand_id
1 'polypeptide(L)' 'MPAPFYEAKKTAFRWIEENADWLSEFDLEIWRYAEPAWREYKSARAYVELLRRHGFDVDVGSGGMPTAFVASWGEGR' A
#
# COMPACT_ATOMS: atom_id res chain seq x y z
N MET A 1 26.80 -14.61 13.22
CA MET A 1 25.37 -14.42 13.55
C MET A 1 24.96 -13.05 13.04
N PRO A 2 23.80 -12.88 12.38
CA PRO A 2 23.35 -11.56 11.95
C PRO A 2 23.16 -10.66 13.18
N ALA A 3 23.41 -9.36 13.01
CA ALA A 3 23.18 -8.38 14.08
C ALA A 3 21.69 -8.40 14.50
N PRO A 4 21.39 -8.30 15.81
CA PRO A 4 20.01 -8.23 16.27
C PRO A 4 19.30 -7.01 15.68
N PHE A 5 17.98 -7.10 15.50
CA PHE A 5 17.18 -5.98 15.03
C PHE A 5 17.27 -4.80 16.01
N TYR A 6 17.46 -3.59 15.49
CA TYR A 6 17.32 -2.35 16.26
C TYR A 6 15.85 -2.13 16.63
N GLU A 7 15.59 -1.32 17.66
CA GLU A 7 14.24 -1.16 18.25
C GLU A 7 13.18 -0.72 17.23
N ALA A 8 13.49 0.25 16.36
CA ALA A 8 12.55 0.67 15.31
C ALA A 8 12.18 -0.48 14.36
N LYS A 9 13.09 -1.41 14.07
CA LYS A 9 12.79 -2.60 13.25
C LYS A 9 11.89 -3.58 14.00
N LYS A 10 12.13 -3.81 15.29
CA LYS A 10 11.24 -4.64 16.13
C LYS A 10 9.83 -4.06 16.19
N THR A 11 9.69 -2.75 16.33
CA THR A 11 8.39 -2.06 16.31
C THR A 11 7.66 -2.28 14.99
N ALA A 12 8.34 -2.15 13.85
CA ALA A 12 7.74 -2.41 12.55
C ALA A 12 7.26 -3.87 12.40
N PHE A 13 8.06 -4.86 12.82
CA PHE A 13 7.65 -6.27 12.75
C PHE A 13 6.44 -6.57 13.62
N ARG A 14 6.44 -6.11 14.88
CA ARG A 14 5.28 -6.29 15.76
C ARG A 14 4.02 -5.66 15.18
N TRP A 15 4.12 -4.47 14.60
CA TRP A 15 2.97 -3.84 13.94
C TRP A 15 2.47 -4.69 12.76
N ILE A 16 3.36 -5.25 11.93
CA ILE A 16 2.97 -6.16 10.84
C ILE A 16 2.24 -7.40 11.40
N GLU A 17 2.77 -8.01 12.46
CA GLU A 17 2.16 -9.18 13.10
C GLU A 17 0.76 -8.86 13.65
N GLU A 18 0.58 -7.73 14.32
CA GLU A 18 -0.70 -7.26 14.84
C GLU A 18 -1.73 -6.92 13.75
N ASN A 19 -1.27 -6.68 12.52
CA ASN A 19 -2.09 -6.22 11.39
C ASN A 19 -2.21 -7.28 10.27
N ALA A 20 -1.69 -8.49 10.49
CA ALA A 20 -1.55 -9.52 9.47
C ALA A 20 -2.88 -9.92 8.83
N ASP A 21 -3.96 -9.98 9.61
CA ASP A 21 -5.27 -10.44 9.13
C ASP A 21 -5.82 -9.55 8.01
N TRP A 22 -5.94 -8.24 8.26
CA TRP A 22 -6.49 -7.33 7.24
C TRP A 22 -5.52 -7.13 6.07
N LEU A 23 -4.21 -7.18 6.32
CA LEU A 23 -3.21 -7.14 5.25
C LEU A 23 -3.39 -8.33 4.31
N SER A 24 -3.60 -9.53 4.86
CA SER A 24 -3.86 -10.74 4.07
C SER A 24 -5.22 -10.69 3.35
N GLU A 25 -6.25 -10.13 3.98
CA GLU A 25 -7.56 -9.94 3.33
C GLU A 25 -7.46 -8.98 2.14
N PHE A 26 -6.75 -7.86 2.30
CA PHE A 26 -6.54 -6.88 1.24
C PHE A 26 -5.69 -7.45 0.09
N ASP A 27 -4.63 -8.20 0.39
CA ASP A 27 -3.85 -8.92 -0.63
C ASP A 27 -4.73 -9.87 -1.46
N LEU A 28 -5.56 -10.67 -0.80
CA LEU A 28 -6.51 -11.57 -1.48
C LEU A 28 -7.57 -10.81 -2.28
N GLU A 29 -8.02 -9.64 -1.83
CA GLU A 29 -8.92 -8.77 -2.58
C GLU A 29 -8.29 -8.34 -3.91
N ILE A 30 -7.05 -7.82 -3.87
CA ILE A 30 -6.28 -7.42 -5.06
C ILE A 30 -6.08 -8.62 -5.99
N TRP A 31 -5.68 -9.78 -5.44
CA TRP A 31 -5.48 -11.00 -6.22
C TRP A 31 -6.76 -11.44 -6.96
N ARG A 32 -7.92 -11.35 -6.30
CA ARG A 32 -9.23 -11.71 -6.87
C ARG A 32 -9.67 -10.80 -8.01
N TYR A 33 -9.12 -9.58 -8.12
CA TYR A 33 -9.46 -8.69 -9.23
C TYR A 33 -8.95 -9.21 -10.57
N ALA A 34 -7.82 -9.92 -10.58
CA ALA A 34 -7.26 -10.59 -11.76
C ALA A 34 -7.23 -9.69 -13.01
N GLU A 35 -6.87 -8.41 -12.82
CA GLU A 35 -6.88 -7.42 -13.90
C GLU A 35 -5.61 -7.55 -14.75
N PRO A 36 -5.72 -7.46 -16.09
CA PRO A 36 -4.56 -7.48 -16.95
C PRO A 36 -3.78 -6.17 -16.84
N ALA A 37 -2.53 -6.22 -17.29
CA ALA A 37 -1.67 -5.05 -17.36
C ALA A 37 -2.37 -3.87 -18.06
N TRP A 38 -2.27 -2.70 -17.44
CA TRP A 38 -2.81 -1.40 -17.86
C TRP A 38 -4.34 -1.29 -17.82
N ARG A 39 -5.01 -2.22 -17.15
CA ARG A 39 -6.46 -2.18 -16.89
C ARG A 39 -6.79 -2.47 -15.43
N GLU A 40 -5.85 -2.19 -14.53
CA GLU A 40 -5.92 -2.43 -13.08
C GLU A 40 -6.84 -1.41 -12.35
N TYR A 41 -8.03 -1.16 -12.87
CA TYR A 41 -8.92 -0.10 -12.38
C TYR A 41 -9.41 -0.36 -10.96
N LYS A 42 -9.79 -1.59 -10.64
CA LYS A 42 -10.25 -1.97 -9.29
C LYS A 42 -9.09 -1.95 -8.32
N SER A 43 -7.95 -2.50 -8.74
CA SER A 43 -6.74 -2.56 -7.93
C SER A 43 -6.22 -1.16 -7.61
N ALA A 44 -6.10 -0.29 -8.61
CA ALA A 44 -5.69 1.10 -8.44
C ALA A 44 -6.65 1.85 -7.50
N ARG A 45 -7.96 1.69 -7.68
CA ARG A 45 -8.95 2.31 -6.78
C ARG A 45 -8.80 1.81 -5.34
N ALA A 46 -8.65 0.51 -5.12
CA ALA A 46 -8.51 -0.08 -3.80
C ALA A 46 -7.26 0.46 -3.06
N TYR A 47 -6.12 0.56 -3.74
CA TYR A 47 -4.92 1.19 -3.18
C TYR A 47 -5.10 2.67 -2.86
N VAL A 48 -5.71 3.44 -3.78
CA VAL A 48 -5.96 4.88 -3.58
C VAL A 48 -6.86 5.11 -2.37
N GLU A 49 -7.93 4.32 -2.22
CA GLU A 49 -8.84 4.39 -1.08
C GLU A 49 -8.15 4.03 0.23
N LEU A 50 -7.33 2.96 0.25
CA LEU A 50 -6.54 2.56 1.41
C LEU A 50 -5.57 3.67 1.84
N LEU A 51 -4.79 4.20 0.90
CA LEU A 51 -3.78 5.22 1.17
C LEU A 51 -4.41 6.51 1.69
N ARG A 52 -5.52 6.96 1.07
CA ARG A 52 -6.27 8.13 1.56
C ARG A 52 -6.83 7.91 2.97
N ARG A 53 -7.33 6.71 3.27
CA ARG A 53 -7.79 6.36 4.63
C ARG A 53 -6.68 6.45 5.67
N HIS A 54 -5.45 6.11 5.27
CA HIS A 54 -4.25 6.22 6.13
C HIS A 54 -3.59 7.62 6.12
N GLY A 55 -4.25 8.62 5.53
CA GLY A 55 -3.81 10.02 5.59
C GLY A 55 -2.70 10.38 4.59
N PHE A 56 -2.51 9.58 3.54
CA PHE A 56 -1.66 9.96 2.41
C PHE A 56 -2.40 10.96 1.52
N ASP A 57 -1.64 11.89 0.94
CA ASP A 57 -2.09 12.66 -0.23
C ASP A 57 -1.86 11.80 -1.48
N VAL A 58 -2.88 11.65 -2.33
CA VAL A 58 -2.84 10.70 -3.45
C VAL A 58 -3.32 11.36 -4.75
N ASP A 59 -2.39 11.51 -5.68
CA ASP A 59 -2.62 11.94 -7.06
C ASP A 59 -2.86 10.73 -7.98
N VAL A 60 -3.93 10.78 -8.76
CA VAL A 60 -4.39 9.67 -9.62
C VAL A 60 -4.26 10.03 -11.09
N GLY A 61 -3.97 9.05 -11.94
CA GLY A 61 -3.73 9.31 -13.36
C GLY A 61 -2.32 9.86 -13.63
N SER A 62 -1.38 9.65 -12.72
CA SER A 62 -0.02 10.19 -12.80
C SER A 62 0.66 9.77 -14.10
N GLY A 63 1.35 10.70 -14.77
CA GLY A 63 1.99 10.42 -16.06
C GLY A 63 1.00 10.14 -17.20
N GLY A 64 -0.26 10.54 -17.07
CA GLY A 64 -1.30 10.33 -18.09
C GLY A 64 -1.82 8.89 -18.16
N MET A 65 -1.45 8.04 -17.20
CA MET A 65 -1.85 6.62 -17.15
C MET A 65 -3.02 6.44 -16.17
N PRO A 66 -4.23 6.06 -16.64
CA PRO A 66 -5.44 6.05 -15.80
C PRO A 66 -5.38 5.16 -14.54
N THR A 67 -4.53 4.14 -14.52
CA THR A 67 -4.37 3.20 -13.40
C THR A 67 -3.14 3.48 -12.54
N ALA A 68 -2.33 4.48 -12.91
CA ALA A 68 -1.18 4.90 -12.11
C ALA A 68 -1.60 5.93 -11.05
N PHE A 69 -0.91 5.92 -9.90
CA PHE A 69 -1.09 6.91 -8.84
C PHE A 69 0.24 7.17 -8.11
N VAL A 70 0.35 8.34 -7.49
CA VAL A 70 1.45 8.73 -6.61
C VAL A 70 0.88 9.06 -5.24
N ALA A 71 1.43 8.46 -4.19
CA ALA A 71 1.05 8.74 -2.81
C ALA A 71 2.21 9.39 -2.06
N SER A 72 1.91 10.49 -1.37
CA SER A 72 2.86 11.27 -0.59
C SER A 72 2.43 11.32 0.87
N TRP A 73 3.39 11.23 1.78
CA TRP A 73 3.16 11.30 3.21
C TRP A 73 4.24 12.14 3.89
N GLY A 74 3.81 12.99 4.83
CA GLY A 74 4.67 14.01 5.44
C GLY A 74 4.86 15.24 4.55
N GLU A 75 5.72 16.15 5.00
CA GLU A 75 5.97 17.46 4.36
C GLU A 75 7.26 17.48 3.52
N GLY A 76 7.76 16.31 3.11
CA GLY A 76 8.95 16.23 2.24
C GLY A 76 10.25 16.76 2.85
N ARG A 77 10.52 16.45 4.14
CA ARG A 77 11.81 16.70 4.81
C ARG A 77 12.53 15.42 5.17
#